data_AF-A0A4D4LPI8-F1
#
_entry.id   AF-A0A4D4LPI8-F1
#
_cell.length_a   1.000
_cell.length_b   1.000
_cell.length_c   1.000
_cell.angle_alpha   90.00
_cell.angle_beta   90.00
_cell.angle_gamma   90.00
#
_symmetry.space_group_name_H-M   'P 1'
#
loop_
_entity.id
_entity.type
_entity.pdbx_description
1 polymer ?
#
loop_
_entity_poly.entity_id
_entity_poly.type
_entity_poly.pdbx_seq_one_letter_code
_entity_poly.pdbx_strand_id
1 'polypeptide(L)'
;MIDPFWYTSTATGLRVDTGDVMDVAINGGKDGLGRFTVESSDTYKATVFVESTPLEVYRDYIGLVGKPVKSDATYEQYAKPLWNSWAQFYTKVDQEKLLDYATDLHDNGLDGHTIQLDDKWESNYGNLTWDPKTFPDPKGMSEKIHDMGFDFGLWVTLWINLDSDNYQHAVDNGYLLMDAKDTGKPCQVTWWNGQAGIIDLANPDARAWYVGNVKKLMSDYDIDGLKFDTRFFDEKCAPREGHQATDYQRLGTQLADEFDLQGAGIRVHWNETAHKAGFVTRQVDKGTGWESLRASATQNLAISTIGYPFVESDMIGGSGGQPAPSKNVLVRWAQSASLMPLMYSSTSPVDTYDTTTGQKVDYDQETVDLYRQAIETHKKLAPYIWDQVQSTLKTGDPIMRPLFFDFPKDKESYTVTDEWMLGPAVLAAPKLSAGATRTVHLPSGTWYDVNQGTVIHGPKTLKGYAAPLGVTPAFVNLKAKGAAKAIKALKRDDVPAASVLISPNAASSGSGTPFEVTTEATNWSTRAIRNVRASDGDGALDTWAGGGSSYHPAYLKLTRDGTAYTAYAGKDGETWSRVGTADVPSAAGTGDAGMVASAANVSYPGKNIEAVFSGLSVTS
;
A
#
# COMPACT_ATOMS: atom_id res chain seq x y z
N MET A 1 -4.31 -12.23 12.91
CA MET A 1 -5.26 -11.14 13.17
C MET A 1 -6.63 -11.57 12.74
N ILE A 2 -7.56 -11.65 13.67
CA ILE A 2 -8.94 -12.02 13.41
C ILE A 2 -9.78 -11.08 14.27
N ASP A 3 -10.49 -10.16 13.64
CA ASP A 3 -11.60 -9.50 14.31
C ASP A 3 -12.85 -10.36 14.15
N PRO A 4 -13.73 -10.41 15.15
CA PRO A 4 -14.98 -11.15 15.08
C PRO A 4 -16.02 -10.42 14.22
N PHE A 5 -15.67 -10.07 12.98
CA PHE A 5 -16.48 -9.32 12.03
C PHE A 5 -16.44 -9.96 10.63
N TRP A 6 -17.63 -10.19 10.06
CA TRP A 6 -17.83 -10.73 8.72
C TRP A 6 -18.91 -9.97 8.01
N TYR A 7 -18.83 -9.93 6.68
CA TYR A 7 -19.91 -9.38 5.86
C TYR A 7 -19.96 -10.05 4.49
N THR A 8 -21.07 -9.89 3.79
CA THR A 8 -21.35 -10.53 2.51
C THR A 8 -21.34 -9.52 1.36
N SER A 9 -21.27 -10.04 0.13
CA SER A 9 -21.42 -9.23 -1.09
C SER A 9 -22.81 -8.60 -1.24
N THR A 10 -23.80 -9.06 -0.47
CA THR A 10 -25.15 -8.47 -0.40
C THR A 10 -25.28 -7.41 0.70
N ALA A 11 -24.15 -6.90 1.21
CA ALA A 11 -24.11 -5.84 2.23
C ALA A 11 -24.84 -6.20 3.54
N THR A 12 -24.68 -7.45 3.99
CA THR A 12 -25.10 -7.88 5.33
C THR A 12 -23.87 -8.23 6.15
N GLY A 13 -23.77 -7.70 7.37
CA GLY A 13 -22.64 -7.91 8.27
C GLY A 13 -23.05 -8.56 9.59
N LEU A 14 -22.08 -9.20 10.26
CA LEU A 14 -22.18 -9.76 11.60
C LEU A 14 -20.90 -9.41 12.36
N ARG A 15 -21.03 -8.75 13.51
CA ARG A 15 -19.98 -8.67 14.53
C ARG A 15 -20.43 -9.44 15.76
N VAL A 16 -19.58 -10.31 16.30
CA VAL A 16 -19.81 -10.99 17.58
C VAL A 16 -18.93 -10.33 18.64
N ASP A 17 -19.53 -9.89 19.74
CA ASP A 17 -18.82 -9.24 20.85
C ASP A 17 -18.44 -10.32 21.87
N THR A 18 -17.26 -10.90 21.68
CA THR A 18 -16.76 -12.03 22.48
C THR A 18 -15.28 -11.85 22.78
N GLY A 19 -14.90 -12.18 24.02
CA GLY A 19 -13.50 -12.38 24.45
C GLY A 19 -13.01 -13.81 24.26
N ASP A 20 -13.94 -14.74 24.07
CA ASP A 20 -13.70 -16.17 24.02
C ASP A 20 -13.37 -16.66 22.61
N VAL A 21 -12.76 -17.84 22.54
CA VAL A 21 -12.51 -18.56 21.29
C VAL A 21 -13.83 -18.79 20.56
N MET A 22 -13.85 -18.45 19.27
CA MET A 22 -15.02 -18.63 18.42
C MET A 22 -14.70 -19.57 17.27
N ASP A 23 -15.49 -20.62 17.14
CA ASP A 23 -15.44 -21.54 16.00
C ASP A 23 -16.29 -20.99 14.86
N VAL A 24 -15.68 -20.85 13.68
CA VAL A 24 -16.33 -20.30 12.49
C VAL A 24 -16.28 -21.32 11.35
N ALA A 25 -17.45 -21.66 10.82
CA ALA A 25 -17.58 -22.53 9.65
C ALA A 25 -18.43 -21.84 8.57
N ILE A 26 -17.78 -21.47 7.46
CA ILE A 26 -18.47 -20.91 6.29
C ILE A 26 -18.78 -22.03 5.31
N ASN A 27 -20.07 -22.29 5.08
CA ASN A 27 -20.55 -23.35 4.21
C ASN A 27 -20.01 -24.76 4.55
N GLY A 28 -19.63 -25.00 5.80
CA GLY A 28 -19.07 -26.29 6.24
C GLY A 28 -20.04 -27.47 6.07
N GLY A 29 -21.34 -27.20 6.19
CA GLY A 29 -22.42 -28.18 5.94
C GLY A 29 -22.83 -28.32 4.47
N LYS A 30 -22.22 -27.57 3.54
CA LYS A 30 -22.62 -27.47 2.13
C LYS A 30 -24.07 -26.98 1.91
N ASP A 31 -24.61 -26.24 2.87
CA ASP A 31 -25.97 -25.68 2.87
C ASP A 31 -26.01 -24.16 2.64
N GLY A 32 -24.85 -23.55 2.36
CA GLY A 32 -24.71 -22.12 2.12
C GLY A 32 -24.68 -21.26 3.39
N LEU A 33 -24.70 -21.86 4.58
CA LEU A 33 -24.76 -21.11 5.85
C LEU A 33 -23.38 -20.83 6.45
N GLY A 34 -23.21 -19.65 7.02
CA GLY A 34 -22.14 -19.34 7.99
C GLY A 34 -22.61 -19.70 9.39
N ARG A 35 -21.77 -20.44 10.13
CA ARG A 35 -22.01 -20.82 11.54
C ARG A 35 -20.90 -20.23 12.41
N PHE A 36 -21.30 -19.58 13.50
CA PHE A 36 -20.43 -18.89 14.44
C PHE A 36 -20.80 -19.39 15.84
N THR A 37 -19.92 -20.16 16.46
CA THR A 37 -20.16 -20.80 17.76
C THR A 37 -19.18 -20.25 18.78
N VAL A 38 -19.71 -19.78 19.90
CA VAL A 38 -18.93 -19.33 21.06
C VAL A 38 -19.42 -20.13 22.26
N GLU A 39 -18.50 -20.82 22.93
CA GLU A 39 -18.77 -21.43 24.23
C GLU A 39 -18.33 -20.46 25.32
N SER A 40 -19.29 -19.82 26.00
CA SER A 40 -19.02 -18.82 27.02
C SER A 40 -20.04 -18.88 28.15
N SER A 41 -19.61 -18.49 29.36
CA SER A 41 -20.52 -18.20 30.47
C SER A 41 -21.22 -16.85 30.32
N ASP A 42 -20.70 -15.99 29.45
CA ASP A 42 -21.23 -14.65 29.23
C ASP A 42 -22.47 -14.67 28.34
N THR A 43 -23.26 -13.59 28.42
CA THR A 43 -24.40 -13.41 27.52
C THR A 43 -23.91 -13.18 26.10
N TYR A 44 -24.37 -14.00 25.15
CA TYR A 44 -24.09 -13.81 23.74
C TYR A 44 -24.53 -12.43 23.25
N LYS A 45 -23.59 -11.67 22.68
CA LYS A 45 -23.82 -10.34 22.11
C LYS A 45 -23.34 -10.32 20.67
N ALA A 46 -24.20 -9.88 19.76
CA ALA A 46 -23.86 -9.71 18.35
C ALA A 46 -24.57 -8.49 17.77
N THR A 47 -23.95 -7.89 16.76
CA THR A 47 -24.50 -6.79 15.95
C THR A 47 -24.66 -7.27 14.52
N VAL A 48 -25.85 -7.07 13.95
CA VAL A 48 -26.13 -7.36 12.54
C VAL A 48 -26.25 -6.04 11.78
N PHE A 49 -25.55 -5.95 10.66
CA PHE A 49 -25.54 -4.78 9.79
C PHE A 49 -26.31 -5.11 8.50
N VAL A 50 -27.13 -4.18 8.01
CA VAL A 50 -27.89 -4.35 6.76
C VAL A 50 -27.86 -3.04 5.99
N GLU A 51 -27.00 -2.99 4.98
CA GLU A 51 -26.72 -1.77 4.23
C GLU A 51 -26.93 -1.95 2.73
N SER A 52 -26.73 -0.87 1.96
CA SER A 52 -26.86 -0.92 0.49
C SER A 52 -25.58 -1.37 -0.20
N THR A 53 -24.41 -1.22 0.44
CA THR A 53 -23.10 -1.59 -0.09
C THR A 53 -22.19 -2.20 0.98
N PRO A 54 -21.22 -3.06 0.61
CA PRO A 54 -20.25 -3.60 1.55
C PRO A 54 -19.41 -2.53 2.27
N LEU A 55 -19.12 -1.40 1.60
CA LEU A 55 -18.40 -0.28 2.22
C LEU A 55 -19.23 0.40 3.32
N GLU A 56 -20.56 0.46 3.20
CA GLU A 56 -21.43 0.99 4.25
C GLU A 56 -21.46 0.04 5.46
N VAL A 57 -21.54 -1.29 5.24
CA VAL A 57 -21.41 -2.28 6.33
C VAL A 57 -20.08 -2.09 7.08
N TYR A 58 -18.99 -1.93 6.32
CA TYR A 58 -17.68 -1.62 6.90
C TYR A 58 -17.72 -0.33 7.72
N ARG A 59 -18.27 0.76 7.18
CA ARG A 59 -18.31 2.06 7.88
C ARG A 59 -19.14 2.03 9.15
N ASP A 60 -20.23 1.28 9.17
CA ASP A 60 -21.01 1.07 10.40
C ASP A 60 -20.22 0.29 11.44
N TYR A 61 -19.52 -0.76 11.01
CA TYR A 61 -18.59 -1.49 11.87
C TYR A 61 -17.52 -0.55 12.46
N ILE A 62 -16.88 0.29 11.63
CA ILE A 62 -15.92 1.31 12.08
C ILE A 62 -16.57 2.35 13.01
N GLY A 63 -17.83 2.70 12.77
CA GLY A 63 -18.59 3.56 13.68
C GLY A 63 -18.75 2.97 15.08
N LEU A 64 -18.77 1.64 15.19
CA LEU A 64 -18.86 0.91 16.46
C LEU A 64 -17.49 0.73 17.14
N VAL A 65 -16.48 0.27 16.40
CA VAL A 65 -15.14 -0.06 16.96
C VAL A 65 -14.18 1.13 17.00
N GLY A 66 -14.55 2.24 16.36
CA GLY A 66 -13.71 3.41 16.22
C GLY A 66 -12.77 3.35 15.02
N LYS A 67 -12.17 4.50 14.74
CA LYS A 67 -11.17 4.69 13.68
C LYS A 67 -9.85 5.15 14.32
N PRO A 68 -8.71 5.04 13.60
CA PRO A 68 -7.44 5.51 14.13
C PRO A 68 -7.49 7.00 14.47
N VAL A 69 -6.96 7.36 15.64
CA VAL A 69 -6.93 8.77 16.12
C VAL A 69 -5.68 9.51 15.65
N LYS A 70 -4.62 8.76 15.32
CA LYS A 70 -3.35 9.22 14.77
C LYS A 70 -2.80 8.14 13.83
N SER A 71 -1.71 8.45 13.15
CA SER A 71 -0.80 7.45 12.58
C SER A 71 0.52 7.61 13.31
N ASP A 72 1.08 6.50 13.80
CA ASP A 72 2.40 6.48 14.44
C ASP A 72 3.49 6.51 13.37
N ALA A 73 3.18 5.99 12.18
CA ALA A 73 4.05 6.12 11.03
C ALA A 73 4.10 7.57 10.54
N THR A 74 5.31 8.11 10.42
CA THR A 74 5.55 9.47 9.91
C THR A 74 5.45 9.52 8.39
N TYR A 75 5.36 10.73 7.82
CA TYR A 75 5.42 10.91 6.37
C TYR A 75 6.63 10.20 5.73
N GLU A 76 7.79 10.24 6.40
CA GLU A 76 9.02 9.64 5.89
C GLU A 76 8.93 8.12 5.83
N GLN A 77 8.28 7.50 6.82
CA GLN A 77 8.03 6.05 6.86
C GLN A 77 7.00 5.60 5.82
N TYR A 78 6.06 6.47 5.44
CA TYR A 78 5.20 6.27 4.26
C TYR A 78 5.90 6.54 2.92
N ALA A 79 7.12 7.10 2.92
CA ALA A 79 7.84 7.48 1.71
C ALA A 79 8.99 6.53 1.37
N LYS A 80 9.56 5.86 2.37
CA LYS A 80 10.75 5.03 2.24
C LYS A 80 10.51 3.66 2.88
N PRO A 81 11.28 2.63 2.51
CA PRO A 81 11.19 1.34 3.16
C PRO A 81 11.85 1.32 4.55
N LEU A 82 11.33 0.44 5.40
CA LEU A 82 12.05 -0.11 6.55
C LEU A 82 12.88 -1.31 6.08
N TRP A 83 14.13 -1.44 6.53
CA TRP A 83 14.98 -2.61 6.29
C TRP A 83 15.22 -3.35 7.60
N ASN A 84 14.78 -4.60 7.70
CA ASN A 84 14.98 -5.43 8.89
C ASN A 84 15.93 -6.60 8.60
N SER A 85 16.72 -6.99 9.60
CA SER A 85 17.78 -7.99 9.46
C SER A 85 17.30 -9.46 9.46
N TRP A 86 16.03 -9.75 9.78
CA TRP A 86 15.51 -11.11 10.01
C TRP A 86 15.60 -12.04 8.80
N ALA A 87 14.99 -11.71 7.67
CA ALA A 87 15.08 -12.58 6.49
C ALA A 87 16.47 -12.55 5.84
N GLN A 88 17.29 -11.53 6.14
CA GLN A 88 18.66 -11.41 5.64
C GLN A 88 19.62 -12.36 6.37
N PHE A 89 19.49 -12.48 7.70
CA PHE A 89 20.45 -13.20 8.53
C PHE A 89 19.84 -14.23 9.48
N TYR A 90 18.54 -14.17 9.72
CA TYR A 90 17.85 -14.84 10.83
C TYR A 90 18.62 -14.57 12.14
N THR A 91 18.94 -15.62 12.90
CA THR A 91 19.71 -15.49 14.15
C THR A 91 21.23 -15.45 13.94
N LYS A 92 21.72 -15.31 12.69
CA LYS A 92 23.17 -15.34 12.36
C LYS A 92 23.74 -13.93 12.07
N VAL A 93 23.10 -12.91 12.61
CA VAL A 93 23.53 -11.52 12.54
C VAL A 93 24.59 -11.22 13.62
N ASP A 94 25.51 -10.34 13.30
CA ASP A 94 26.47 -9.72 14.21
C ASP A 94 26.64 -8.25 13.80
N GLN A 95 27.40 -7.49 14.59
CA GLN A 95 27.60 -6.06 14.35
C GLN A 95 28.23 -5.75 12.98
N GLU A 96 29.19 -6.56 12.53
CA GLU A 96 29.86 -6.35 11.25
C GLU A 96 28.88 -6.57 10.10
N LYS A 97 28.17 -7.70 10.11
CA LYS A 97 27.16 -8.02 9.08
C LYS A 97 26.04 -6.99 8.99
N LEU A 98 25.57 -6.45 10.12
CA LEU A 98 24.53 -5.43 10.10
C LEU A 98 25.03 -4.13 9.46
N LEU A 99 26.26 -3.71 9.78
CA LEU A 99 26.88 -2.53 9.19
C LEU A 99 27.17 -2.73 7.70
N ASP A 100 27.65 -3.90 7.30
CA ASP A 100 27.87 -4.24 5.89
C ASP A 100 26.56 -4.20 5.11
N TYR A 101 25.48 -4.77 5.67
CA TYR A 101 24.15 -4.70 5.06
C TYR A 101 23.65 -3.27 4.88
N ALA A 102 23.78 -2.44 5.91
CA ALA A 102 23.38 -1.03 5.83
C ALA A 102 24.24 -0.25 4.82
N THR A 103 25.55 -0.52 4.77
CA THR A 103 26.49 0.10 3.83
C THR A 103 26.17 -0.30 2.39
N ASP A 104 25.95 -1.58 2.13
CA ASP A 104 25.60 -2.08 0.79
C ASP A 104 24.28 -1.47 0.29
N LEU A 105 23.29 -1.32 1.16
CA LEU A 105 22.04 -0.62 0.82
C LEU A 105 22.31 0.85 0.48
N HIS A 106 23.08 1.56 1.31
CA HIS A 106 23.42 2.96 1.13
C HIS A 106 24.20 3.20 -0.19
N ASP A 107 25.29 2.47 -0.40
CA ASP A 107 26.18 2.62 -1.56
C ASP A 107 25.47 2.27 -2.88
N ASN A 108 24.48 1.39 -2.83
CA ASN A 108 23.62 1.07 -3.98
C ASN A 108 22.41 1.99 -4.12
N GLY A 109 22.29 3.07 -3.33
CA GLY A 109 21.17 4.02 -3.42
C GLY A 109 19.80 3.36 -3.15
N LEU A 110 19.76 2.33 -2.30
CA LEU A 110 18.55 1.68 -1.84
C LEU A 110 18.05 2.40 -0.57
N ASP A 111 17.64 3.65 -0.75
CA ASP A 111 17.14 4.53 0.31
C ASP A 111 16.14 3.80 1.23
N GLY A 112 16.18 4.11 2.52
CA GLY A 112 15.26 3.63 3.54
C GLY A 112 15.15 4.65 4.67
N HIS A 113 14.19 4.46 5.58
CA HIS A 113 14.11 5.29 6.78
C HIS A 113 14.78 4.65 7.99
N THR A 114 14.88 3.31 8.05
CA THR A 114 15.39 2.60 9.23
C THR A 114 16.13 1.33 8.84
N ILE A 115 17.24 1.05 9.53
CA ILE A 115 17.82 -0.29 9.67
C ILE A 115 17.39 -0.85 11.02
N GLN A 116 16.65 -1.96 11.00
CA GLN A 116 16.17 -2.62 12.21
C GLN A 116 16.94 -3.93 12.44
N LEU A 117 17.59 -4.02 13.60
CA LEU A 117 18.20 -5.25 14.07
C LEU A 117 17.12 -6.14 14.71
N ASP A 118 16.87 -7.28 14.09
CA ASP A 118 16.01 -8.33 14.61
C ASP A 118 16.78 -9.30 15.53
N ASP A 119 16.12 -10.40 15.89
CA ASP A 119 16.51 -11.49 16.78
C ASP A 119 18.02 -11.74 16.93
N LYS A 120 18.41 -12.19 18.13
CA LYS A 120 19.75 -12.64 18.55
C LYS A 120 20.79 -11.55 18.79
N TRP A 121 20.35 -10.35 19.18
CA TRP A 121 21.22 -9.30 19.71
C TRP A 121 21.47 -9.41 21.23
N GLU A 122 20.53 -10.01 21.97
CA GLU A 122 20.62 -10.16 23.42
C GLU A 122 21.60 -11.27 23.84
N SER A 123 22.26 -11.07 24.99
CA SER A 123 23.10 -12.08 25.64
C SER A 123 22.30 -13.35 25.99
N ASN A 124 21.13 -13.17 26.62
CA ASN A 124 20.08 -14.18 26.75
C ASN A 124 18.72 -13.49 26.52
N TYR A 125 17.75 -14.23 25.99
CA TYR A 125 16.44 -13.67 25.67
C TYR A 125 15.70 -13.15 26.93
N GLY A 126 15.36 -11.86 26.91
CA GLY A 126 14.73 -11.17 28.04
C GLY A 126 15.69 -10.47 29.00
N ASN A 127 17.01 -10.52 28.72
CA ASN A 127 17.98 -9.73 29.47
C ASN A 127 17.86 -8.23 29.18
N LEU A 128 17.45 -7.87 27.95
CA LEU A 128 17.53 -6.51 27.41
C LEU A 128 18.94 -5.92 27.51
N THR A 129 19.95 -6.78 27.31
CA THR A 129 21.37 -6.41 27.27
C THR A 129 22.05 -7.09 26.09
N TRP A 130 22.93 -6.35 25.41
CA TRP A 130 23.69 -6.83 24.26
C TRP A 130 24.61 -8.02 24.60
N ASP A 131 24.73 -8.99 23.69
CA ASP A 131 25.82 -9.96 23.72
C ASP A 131 27.13 -9.26 23.29
N PRO A 132 28.11 -9.04 24.19
CA PRO A 132 29.33 -8.31 23.86
C PRO A 132 30.25 -9.07 22.89
N LYS A 133 30.00 -10.37 22.63
CA LYS A 133 30.76 -11.14 21.64
C LYS A 133 30.29 -10.87 20.22
N THR A 134 28.98 -10.75 20.03
CA THR A 134 28.32 -10.55 18.73
C THR A 134 28.16 -9.08 18.40
N PHE A 135 27.96 -8.25 19.43
CA PHE A 135 27.81 -6.79 19.34
C PHE A 135 28.76 -6.10 20.35
N PRO A 136 30.06 -5.99 20.02
CA PRO A 136 31.07 -5.44 20.94
C PRO A 136 30.97 -3.91 21.13
N ASP A 137 30.38 -3.18 20.18
CA ASP A 137 30.19 -1.73 20.23
C ASP A 137 28.85 -1.31 19.59
N PRO A 138 27.72 -1.62 20.25
CA PRO A 138 26.38 -1.33 19.73
C PRO A 138 26.10 0.18 19.62
N LYS A 139 26.72 1.02 20.46
CA LYS A 139 26.57 2.48 20.37
C LYS A 139 27.25 3.01 19.10
N GLY A 140 28.50 2.62 18.84
CA GLY A 140 29.19 2.98 17.60
C GLY A 140 28.56 2.36 16.36
N MET A 141 27.89 1.20 16.48
CA MET A 141 27.08 0.63 15.41
C MET A 141 25.87 1.53 15.07
N SER A 142 25.12 1.95 16.09
CA SER A 142 23.99 2.87 15.89
C SER A 142 24.43 4.17 15.25
N GLU A 143 25.50 4.80 15.76
CA GLU A 143 26.04 6.06 15.23
C GLU A 143 26.37 5.96 13.73
N LYS A 144 26.96 4.86 13.29
CA LYS A 144 27.26 4.63 11.86
C LYS A 144 26.00 4.45 11.01
N ILE A 145 24.97 3.79 11.54
CA ILE A 145 23.68 3.64 10.84
C ILE A 145 23.04 5.02 10.65
N HIS A 146 23.09 5.87 11.67
CA HIS A 146 22.63 7.26 11.59
C HIS A 146 23.44 8.11 10.61
N ASP A 147 24.77 7.95 10.58
CA ASP A 147 25.65 8.66 9.64
C ASP A 147 25.32 8.33 8.16
N MET A 148 24.79 7.14 7.89
CA MET A 148 24.29 6.73 6.57
C MET A 148 22.89 7.27 6.24
N GLY A 149 22.23 7.94 7.18
CA GLY A 149 20.92 8.55 7.02
C GLY A 149 19.74 7.62 7.34
N PHE A 150 19.97 6.53 8.07
CA PHE A 150 18.92 5.64 8.58
C PHE A 150 18.73 5.85 10.08
N ASP A 151 17.49 5.75 10.55
CA ASP A 151 17.22 5.50 11.96
C ASP A 151 17.64 4.07 12.34
N PHE A 152 17.91 3.83 13.62
CA PHE A 152 18.24 2.51 14.15
C PHE A 152 17.09 1.92 14.97
N GLY A 153 16.65 0.71 14.59
CA GLY A 153 15.55 -0.01 15.25
C GLY A 153 15.98 -1.30 15.91
N LEU A 154 15.24 -1.73 16.93
CA LEU A 154 15.53 -2.98 17.64
C LEU A 154 14.30 -3.84 17.89
N TRP A 155 14.43 -5.14 17.69
CA TRP A 155 13.42 -6.12 18.04
C TRP A 155 13.45 -6.47 19.53
N VAL A 156 12.27 -6.52 20.17
CA VAL A 156 12.09 -6.86 21.59
C VAL A 156 10.86 -7.73 21.80
N THR A 157 10.82 -8.43 22.94
CA THR A 157 9.67 -9.25 23.35
C THR A 157 9.31 -9.03 24.82
N LEU A 158 8.18 -9.60 25.24
CA LEU A 158 7.78 -9.68 26.66
C LEU A 158 8.15 -11.01 27.31
N TRP A 159 8.83 -11.90 26.58
CA TRP A 159 9.27 -13.17 27.11
C TRP A 159 10.59 -13.00 27.85
N ILE A 160 10.66 -13.59 29.04
CA ILE A 160 11.90 -13.71 29.81
C ILE A 160 12.23 -15.18 29.89
N ASN A 161 13.26 -15.62 29.16
CA ASN A 161 13.65 -17.03 29.17
C ASN A 161 14.12 -17.46 30.57
N LEU A 162 13.99 -18.75 30.87
CA LEU A 162 14.38 -19.29 32.18
C LEU A 162 15.87 -19.12 32.51
N ASP A 163 16.72 -18.96 31.48
CA ASP A 163 18.16 -18.72 31.58
C ASP A 163 18.54 -17.23 31.50
N SER A 164 17.55 -16.33 31.44
CA SER A 164 17.77 -14.89 31.55
C SER A 164 18.20 -14.50 32.96
N ASP A 165 19.14 -13.57 33.04
CA ASP A 165 19.57 -12.94 34.29
C ASP A 165 18.42 -12.20 34.99
N ASN A 166 17.40 -11.78 34.22
CA ASN A 166 16.21 -11.12 34.73
C ASN A 166 15.13 -12.08 35.22
N TYR A 167 15.20 -13.38 34.91
CA TYR A 167 14.12 -14.31 35.23
C TYR A 167 13.86 -14.40 36.72
N GLN A 168 14.89 -14.71 37.52
CA GLN A 168 14.73 -14.84 38.97
C GLN A 168 14.30 -13.52 39.61
N HIS A 169 14.81 -12.38 39.15
CA HIS A 169 14.37 -11.07 39.61
C HIS A 169 12.88 -10.84 39.34
N ALA A 170 12.40 -11.18 38.15
CA ALA A 170 10.99 -11.06 37.79
C ALA A 170 10.10 -12.00 38.62
N VAL A 171 10.58 -13.21 38.94
CA VAL A 171 9.90 -14.14 39.86
C VAL A 171 9.80 -13.56 41.27
N ASP A 172 10.92 -13.11 41.84
CA ASP A 172 11.00 -12.62 43.22
C ASP A 172 10.12 -11.39 43.46
N ASN A 173 9.86 -10.60 42.41
CA ASN A 173 9.03 -9.39 42.47
C ASN A 173 7.60 -9.60 41.93
N GLY A 174 7.23 -10.82 41.51
CA GLY A 174 5.89 -11.11 40.99
C GLY A 174 5.56 -10.36 39.70
N TYR A 175 6.55 -10.19 38.82
CA TYR A 175 6.43 -9.45 37.55
C TYR A 175 5.98 -10.31 36.37
N LEU A 176 5.86 -11.62 36.55
CA LEU A 176 5.43 -12.56 35.52
C LEU A 176 3.96 -12.94 35.69
N LEU A 177 3.29 -13.26 34.59
CA LEU A 177 2.00 -13.94 34.62
C LEU A 177 2.11 -15.25 35.41
N MET A 178 1.05 -15.63 36.13
CA MET A 178 1.00 -16.85 36.96
C MET A 178 0.31 -17.99 36.22
N ASP A 179 0.60 -19.24 36.57
CA ASP A 179 0.00 -20.42 35.93
C ASP A 179 -1.51 -20.51 36.25
N ALA A 180 -2.35 -20.79 35.25
CA ALA A 180 -3.81 -20.85 35.42
C ALA A 180 -4.30 -21.98 36.33
N LYS A 181 -3.52 -23.06 36.47
CA LYS A 181 -3.86 -24.23 37.30
C LYS A 181 -3.27 -24.12 38.70
N ASP A 182 -2.23 -23.32 38.88
CA ASP A 182 -1.54 -23.10 40.14
C ASP A 182 -0.95 -21.69 40.17
N THR A 183 -1.74 -20.73 40.67
CA THR A 183 -1.33 -19.33 40.75
C THR A 183 -0.21 -19.07 41.76
N GLY A 184 0.27 -20.10 42.47
CA GLY A 184 1.44 -20.03 43.36
C GLY A 184 2.79 -20.03 42.63
N LYS A 185 2.81 -20.24 41.30
CA LYS A 185 4.03 -20.25 40.49
C LYS A 185 3.88 -19.42 39.20
N PRO A 186 4.99 -18.88 38.67
CA PRO A 186 5.00 -18.24 37.36
C PRO A 186 4.51 -19.18 36.26
N CYS A 187 3.74 -18.63 35.33
CA CYS A 187 3.36 -19.28 34.09
C CYS A 187 4.60 -19.47 33.22
N GLN A 188 4.80 -20.69 32.72
CA GLN A 188 5.85 -20.99 31.75
C GLN A 188 5.24 -21.37 30.42
N VAL A 189 5.64 -20.66 29.38
CA VAL A 189 5.20 -20.89 28.00
C VAL A 189 6.36 -21.40 27.16
N THR A 190 6.02 -22.13 26.10
CA THR A 190 6.98 -22.54 25.07
C THR A 190 6.81 -21.63 23.87
N TRP A 191 7.91 -21.06 23.40
CA TRP A 191 7.99 -20.25 22.20
C TRP A 191 9.19 -20.71 21.35
N TRP A 192 9.40 -20.10 20.18
CA TRP A 192 10.41 -20.59 19.21
C TRP A 192 11.86 -20.52 19.72
N ASN A 193 12.14 -19.69 20.72
CA ASN A 193 13.45 -19.53 21.35
C ASN A 193 13.54 -20.11 22.77
N GLY A 194 12.63 -21.03 23.15
CA GLY A 194 12.75 -21.83 24.37
C GLY A 194 11.54 -21.79 25.31
N GLN A 195 11.81 -21.84 26.61
CA GLN A 195 10.81 -21.69 27.67
C GLN A 195 10.98 -20.34 28.35
N ALA A 196 9.87 -19.65 28.62
CA ALA A 196 9.88 -18.31 29.17
C ALA A 196 8.70 -18.06 30.11
N GLY A 197 8.89 -17.10 31.02
CA GLY A 197 7.77 -16.36 31.61
C GLY A 197 7.33 -15.22 30.69
N ILE A 198 6.11 -14.73 30.90
CA ILE A 198 5.59 -13.53 30.21
C ILE A 198 5.42 -12.42 31.24
N ILE A 199 5.88 -11.22 30.92
CA ILE A 199 5.72 -10.04 31.79
C ILE A 199 4.23 -9.71 31.98
N ASP A 200 3.78 -9.57 33.22
CA ASP A 200 2.40 -9.20 33.58
C ASP A 200 2.19 -7.69 33.37
N LEU A 201 1.75 -7.29 32.17
CA LEU A 201 1.48 -5.89 31.85
C LEU A 201 0.36 -5.26 32.71
N ALA A 202 -0.48 -6.07 33.37
CA ALA A 202 -1.52 -5.58 34.29
C ALA A 202 -0.96 -5.29 35.69
N ASN A 203 0.26 -5.76 36.00
CA ASN A 203 1.00 -5.34 37.19
C ASN A 203 1.70 -3.99 36.89
N PRO A 204 1.30 -2.87 37.54
CA PRO A 204 1.88 -1.56 37.27
C PRO A 204 3.39 -1.51 37.57
N ASP A 205 3.87 -2.25 38.56
CA ASP A 205 5.29 -2.28 38.92
C ASP A 205 6.10 -3.07 37.87
N ALA A 206 5.57 -4.19 37.38
CA ALA A 206 6.18 -4.96 36.29
C ALA A 206 6.24 -4.16 34.98
N ARG A 207 5.14 -3.48 34.62
CA ARG A 207 5.09 -2.58 33.46
C ARG A 207 6.11 -1.45 33.61
N ALA A 208 6.16 -0.80 34.76
CA ALA A 208 7.10 0.30 35.01
C ALA A 208 8.56 -0.17 34.92
N TRP A 209 8.86 -1.36 35.47
CA TRP A 209 10.19 -1.97 35.39
C TRP A 209 10.59 -2.27 33.94
N TYR A 210 9.73 -2.96 33.17
CA TYR A 210 10.01 -3.28 31.77
C TYR A 210 10.17 -2.02 30.91
N VAL A 211 9.22 -1.08 31.01
CA VAL A 211 9.28 0.20 30.29
C VAL A 211 10.53 1.00 30.65
N GLY A 212 10.93 0.99 31.93
CA GLY A 212 12.16 1.62 32.39
C GLY A 212 13.42 1.02 31.73
N ASN A 213 13.51 -0.31 31.69
CA ASN A 213 14.63 -1.01 31.05
C ASN A 213 14.69 -0.74 29.55
N VAL A 214 13.55 -0.79 28.87
CA VAL A 214 13.46 -0.50 27.43
C VAL A 214 13.81 0.95 27.13
N LYS A 215 13.30 1.93 27.89
CA LYS A 215 13.68 3.35 27.72
C LYS A 215 15.16 3.58 27.98
N LYS A 216 15.73 2.90 28.97
CA LYS A 216 17.17 2.95 29.25
C LYS A 216 17.97 2.38 28.07
N LEU A 217 17.58 1.22 27.55
CA LEU A 217 18.20 0.60 26.37
C LEU A 217 18.18 1.55 25.18
N MET A 218 17.02 2.15 24.88
CA MET A 218 16.91 3.12 23.79
C MET A 218 17.82 4.33 24.00
N SER A 219 17.82 4.91 25.19
CA SER A 219 18.63 6.10 25.50
C SER A 219 20.14 5.82 25.50
N ASP A 220 20.58 4.66 26.00
CA ASP A 220 22.00 4.32 26.09
C ASP A 220 22.61 4.10 24.70
N TYR A 221 21.83 3.55 23.77
CA TYR A 221 22.31 3.09 22.46
C TYR A 221 21.75 3.85 21.26
N ASP A 222 20.93 4.88 21.48
CA ASP A 222 20.32 5.71 20.42
C ASP A 222 19.34 4.94 19.51
N ILE A 223 18.49 4.12 20.10
CA ILE A 223 17.49 3.36 19.33
C ILE A 223 16.24 4.23 19.15
N ASP A 224 15.85 4.47 17.90
CA ASP A 224 14.74 5.37 17.54
C ASP A 224 13.36 4.73 17.69
N GLY A 225 13.29 3.39 17.63
CA GLY A 225 12.03 2.67 17.75
C GLY A 225 12.20 1.17 17.89
N LEU A 226 11.11 0.50 18.27
CA LEU A 226 11.11 -0.91 18.61
C LEU A 226 10.08 -1.68 17.80
N LYS A 227 10.47 -2.90 17.42
CA LYS A 227 9.54 -3.91 16.90
C LYS A 227 9.19 -4.89 18.01
N PHE A 228 7.89 -5.05 18.25
CA PHE A 228 7.38 -6.11 19.12
C PHE A 228 6.95 -7.32 18.29
N ASP A 229 7.62 -8.47 18.52
CA ASP A 229 7.15 -9.77 18.04
C ASP A 229 6.90 -10.67 19.24
N THR A 230 5.73 -10.48 19.86
CA THR A 230 5.41 -11.14 21.12
C THR A 230 3.93 -11.47 21.25
N ARG A 231 3.60 -12.28 22.26
CA ARG A 231 2.23 -12.45 22.75
C ARG A 231 2.07 -11.64 24.02
N PHE A 232 0.96 -10.90 24.11
CA PHE A 232 0.64 -10.14 25.32
C PHE A 232 0.03 -11.00 26.44
N PHE A 233 -0.50 -12.18 26.09
CA PHE A 233 -1.09 -13.15 27.00
C PHE A 233 -1.04 -14.55 26.39
N ASP A 234 -1.07 -15.59 27.23
CA ASP A 234 -1.20 -16.99 26.83
C ASP A 234 -2.28 -17.66 27.69
N GLU A 235 -3.15 -18.46 27.07
CA GLU A 235 -4.32 -19.04 27.73
C GLU A 235 -3.97 -20.08 28.81
N LYS A 236 -2.69 -20.50 28.89
CA LYS A 236 -2.18 -21.30 30.02
C LYS A 236 -1.95 -20.48 31.29
N CYS A 237 -1.92 -19.17 31.18
CA CYS A 237 -1.68 -18.26 32.29
C CYS A 237 -2.99 -17.75 32.89
N ALA A 238 -2.95 -17.37 34.17
CA ALA A 238 -4.02 -16.67 34.85
C ALA A 238 -3.90 -15.16 34.56
N PRO A 239 -5.00 -14.48 34.19
CA PRO A 239 -5.00 -13.02 34.24
C PRO A 239 -4.88 -12.55 35.68
N ARG A 240 -4.28 -11.37 35.87
CA ARG A 240 -4.20 -10.73 37.19
C ARG A 240 -5.60 -10.49 37.77
N GLU A 241 -5.72 -10.56 39.10
CA GLU A 241 -6.99 -10.23 39.78
C GLU A 241 -7.54 -8.88 39.31
N GLY A 242 -8.83 -8.86 38.98
CA GLY A 242 -9.53 -7.69 38.44
C GLY A 242 -9.34 -7.45 36.93
N HIS A 243 -8.62 -8.32 36.22
CA HIS A 243 -8.41 -8.22 34.77
C HIS A 243 -8.91 -9.48 34.04
N GLN A 244 -9.25 -9.32 32.77
CA GLN A 244 -9.54 -10.41 31.84
C GLN A 244 -8.36 -10.68 30.92
N ALA A 245 -8.30 -11.86 30.29
CA ALA A 245 -7.29 -12.17 29.28
C ALA A 245 -7.27 -11.13 28.13
N THR A 246 -8.45 -10.62 27.75
CA THR A 246 -8.62 -9.59 26.72
C THR A 246 -8.05 -8.23 27.11
N ASP A 247 -7.92 -7.91 28.41
CA ASP A 247 -7.28 -6.66 28.86
C ASP A 247 -5.81 -6.59 28.44
N TYR A 248 -5.13 -7.73 28.38
CA TYR A 248 -3.72 -7.80 27.96
C TYR A 248 -3.54 -7.45 26.49
N GLN A 249 -4.53 -7.68 25.64
CA GLN A 249 -4.50 -7.19 24.25
C GLN A 249 -4.48 -5.66 24.25
N ARG A 250 -5.36 -5.01 25.01
CA ARG A 250 -5.38 -3.55 25.16
C ARG A 250 -4.07 -3.02 25.74
N LEU A 251 -3.54 -3.63 26.80
CA LEU A 251 -2.30 -3.21 27.45
C LEU A 251 -1.09 -3.35 26.51
N GLY A 252 -1.04 -4.45 25.75
CA GLY A 252 -0.03 -4.69 24.74
C GLY A 252 -0.10 -3.71 23.56
N THR A 253 -1.31 -3.44 23.06
CA THR A 253 -1.58 -2.41 22.06
C THR A 253 -1.09 -1.04 22.53
N GLN A 254 -1.36 -0.66 23.79
CA GLN A 254 -0.89 0.61 24.37
C GLN A 254 0.64 0.67 24.49
N LEU A 255 1.28 -0.46 24.81
CA LEU A 255 2.74 -0.54 24.86
C LEU A 255 3.34 -0.41 23.46
N ALA A 256 2.79 -1.12 22.47
CA ALA A 256 3.26 -1.03 21.09
C ALA A 256 3.08 0.38 20.50
N ASP A 257 1.92 1.02 20.70
CA ASP A 257 1.64 2.40 20.26
C ASP A 257 2.57 3.45 20.92
N GLU A 258 3.18 3.12 22.07
CA GLU A 258 4.19 3.98 22.74
C GLU A 258 5.58 3.87 22.09
N PHE A 259 5.91 2.74 21.44
CA PHE A 259 7.30 2.37 21.11
C PHE A 259 7.55 1.91 19.66
N ASP A 260 6.52 1.53 18.89
CA ASP A 260 6.60 1.26 17.45
C ASP A 260 6.62 2.57 16.65
N LEU A 261 7.68 3.35 16.88
CA LEU A 261 7.90 4.68 16.29
C LEU A 261 8.52 4.62 14.89
N GLN A 262 8.67 3.42 14.34
CA GLN A 262 9.29 3.15 13.04
C GLN A 262 8.30 2.62 12.00
N GLY A 263 7.06 2.35 12.41
CA GLY A 263 6.08 1.70 11.55
C GLY A 263 6.47 0.25 11.21
N ALA A 264 7.19 -0.43 12.10
CA ALA A 264 7.57 -1.84 11.93
C ALA A 264 6.40 -2.80 12.14
N GLY A 265 5.34 -2.28 12.74
CA GLY A 265 4.03 -2.87 12.82
C GLY A 265 3.93 -4.06 13.76
N ILE A 266 2.70 -4.29 14.23
CA ILE A 266 2.37 -5.40 15.10
C ILE A 266 1.44 -6.42 14.42
N ARG A 267 1.60 -7.68 14.84
CA ARG A 267 0.86 -8.85 14.30
C ARG A 267 -0.37 -9.23 15.12
N VAL A 268 -0.34 -8.92 16.41
CA VAL A 268 -1.29 -9.42 17.41
C VAL A 268 -2.06 -8.25 17.99
N HIS A 269 -3.23 -8.00 17.43
CA HIS A 269 -4.18 -7.07 18.02
C HIS A 269 -5.57 -7.30 17.44
N TRP A 270 -6.56 -7.21 18.30
CA TRP A 270 -7.97 -7.11 17.95
C TRP A 270 -8.68 -6.52 19.17
N ASN A 271 -9.29 -5.35 19.02
CA ASN A 271 -10.20 -4.66 19.95
C ASN A 271 -10.34 -3.17 19.56
N GLU A 272 -11.22 -2.46 20.25
CA GLU A 272 -11.44 -1.01 20.08
C GLU A 272 -10.17 -0.17 20.27
N THR A 273 -9.25 -0.58 21.16
CA THR A 273 -7.99 0.14 21.38
C THR A 273 -7.09 0.02 20.16
N ALA A 274 -7.02 -1.16 19.56
CA ALA A 274 -6.23 -1.42 18.37
C ALA A 274 -6.76 -0.70 17.14
N HIS A 275 -8.09 -0.63 16.96
CA HIS A 275 -8.69 0.15 15.87
C HIS A 275 -8.41 1.65 16.00
N LYS A 276 -8.24 2.15 17.24
CA LYS A 276 -7.95 3.56 17.51
C LYS A 276 -6.45 3.89 17.51
N ALA A 277 -5.60 2.88 17.63
CA ALA A 277 -4.14 3.03 17.67
C ALA A 277 -3.57 3.52 16.32
N GLY A 278 -2.37 4.09 16.38
CA GLY A 278 -1.68 4.65 15.23
C GLY A 278 -0.73 3.71 14.51
N PHE A 279 -0.38 2.57 15.12
CA PHE A 279 0.65 1.68 14.60
C PHE A 279 0.27 1.05 13.25
N VAL A 280 1.30 0.54 12.59
CA VAL A 280 1.16 -0.22 11.36
C VAL A 280 0.73 -1.65 11.71
N THR A 281 -0.15 -2.21 10.89
CA THR A 281 -0.54 -3.62 10.98
C THR A 281 0.31 -4.45 10.04
N ARG A 282 1.14 -5.30 10.64
CA ARG A 282 2.05 -6.20 9.94
C ARG A 282 1.46 -7.61 9.82
N GLN A 283 1.75 -8.25 8.70
CA GLN A 283 1.32 -9.62 8.45
C GLN A 283 2.13 -10.66 9.22
N VAL A 284 1.63 -11.90 9.24
CA VAL A 284 2.39 -13.08 9.68
C VAL A 284 3.41 -13.49 8.60
N ASP A 285 4.47 -14.18 9.02
CA ASP A 285 5.56 -14.70 8.19
C ASP A 285 5.07 -15.37 6.90
N LYS A 286 5.81 -15.15 5.82
CA LYS A 286 5.54 -15.72 4.49
C LYS A 286 6.75 -16.47 3.95
N GLY A 287 6.50 -17.45 3.09
CA GLY A 287 7.56 -18.08 2.28
C GLY A 287 8.12 -17.13 1.22
N THR A 288 9.09 -17.62 0.45
CA THR A 288 9.89 -16.79 -0.48
C THR A 288 9.44 -16.89 -1.95
N GLY A 289 8.29 -17.54 -2.19
CA GLY A 289 7.78 -17.86 -3.53
C GLY A 289 6.56 -17.06 -4.00
N TRP A 290 6.11 -17.34 -5.23
CA TRP A 290 4.97 -16.66 -5.86
C TRP A 290 3.65 -16.79 -5.10
N GLU A 291 3.41 -17.93 -4.45
CA GLU A 291 2.22 -18.12 -3.61
C GLU A 291 2.21 -17.17 -2.42
N SER A 292 3.38 -16.96 -1.82
CA SER A 292 3.58 -16.06 -0.69
C SER A 292 3.45 -14.58 -1.09
N LEU A 293 3.95 -14.19 -2.27
CA LEU A 293 3.70 -12.87 -2.83
C LEU A 293 2.19 -12.61 -3.02
N ARG A 294 1.44 -13.56 -3.61
CA ARG A 294 -0.02 -13.42 -3.76
C ARG A 294 -0.74 -13.38 -2.42
N ALA A 295 -0.33 -14.23 -1.48
CA ALA A 295 -0.88 -14.26 -0.13
C ALA A 295 -0.63 -12.94 0.61
N SER A 296 0.53 -12.30 0.43
CA SER A 296 0.82 -10.98 0.98
C SER A 296 -0.16 -9.92 0.48
N ALA A 297 -0.37 -9.79 -0.84
CA ALA A 297 -1.34 -8.83 -1.35
C ALA A 297 -2.78 -9.11 -0.85
N THR A 298 -3.19 -10.38 -0.90
CA THR A 298 -4.55 -10.79 -0.48
C THR A 298 -4.79 -10.57 1.01
N GLN A 299 -3.79 -10.84 1.87
CA GLN A 299 -3.92 -10.64 3.30
C GLN A 299 -4.00 -9.17 3.69
N ASN A 300 -3.26 -8.27 3.03
CA ASN A 300 -3.40 -6.83 3.27
C ASN A 300 -4.80 -6.32 2.90
N LEU A 301 -5.39 -6.83 1.83
CA LEU A 301 -6.78 -6.53 1.49
C LEU A 301 -7.73 -7.03 2.59
N ALA A 302 -7.57 -8.26 3.07
CA ALA A 302 -8.40 -8.80 4.14
C ALA A 302 -8.30 -7.96 5.43
N ILE A 303 -7.08 -7.60 5.85
CA ILE A 303 -6.82 -6.75 7.02
C ILE A 303 -7.48 -5.36 6.86
N SER A 304 -7.33 -4.76 5.67
CA SER A 304 -7.93 -3.44 5.37
C SER A 304 -9.46 -3.48 5.49
N THR A 305 -10.08 -4.59 5.13
CA THR A 305 -11.54 -4.77 5.20
C THR A 305 -12.10 -5.01 6.59
N ILE A 306 -11.26 -5.22 7.59
CA ILE A 306 -11.68 -5.40 8.98
C ILE A 306 -11.28 -4.21 9.86
N GLY A 307 -10.81 -3.10 9.28
CA GLY A 307 -10.69 -1.84 10.01
C GLY A 307 -9.29 -1.44 10.45
N TYR A 308 -8.25 -2.07 9.87
CA TYR A 308 -6.87 -1.65 10.03
C TYR A 308 -6.34 -1.06 8.73
N PRO A 309 -6.24 0.28 8.63
CA PRO A 309 -5.99 0.94 7.35
C PRO A 309 -4.50 1.15 7.04
N PHE A 310 -3.64 1.05 8.06
CA PHE A 310 -2.18 1.16 7.93
C PHE A 310 -1.62 -0.25 7.82
N VAL A 311 -1.41 -0.72 6.60
CA VAL A 311 -1.01 -2.11 6.32
C VAL A 311 0.27 -2.18 5.52
N GLU A 312 1.01 -3.26 5.74
CA GLU A 312 2.23 -3.59 5.03
C GLU A 312 2.40 -5.10 4.89
N SER A 313 3.29 -5.53 4.00
CA SER A 313 3.71 -6.94 3.97
C SER A 313 4.46 -7.29 5.25
N ASP A 314 4.55 -8.57 5.62
CA ASP A 314 5.44 -8.94 6.73
C ASP A 314 6.89 -8.52 6.43
N MET A 315 7.47 -9.06 5.35
CA MET A 315 8.74 -8.59 4.76
C MET A 315 8.77 -8.88 3.24
N ILE A 316 9.25 -7.94 2.43
CA ILE A 316 9.52 -8.13 1.00
C ILE A 316 10.61 -9.20 0.86
N GLY A 317 10.32 -10.24 0.08
CA GLY A 317 11.20 -11.40 -0.12
C GLY A 317 10.80 -12.65 0.68
N GLY A 318 9.97 -12.49 1.72
CA GLY A 318 9.55 -13.57 2.61
C GLY A 318 10.51 -13.81 3.78
N SER A 319 9.97 -14.30 4.89
CA SER A 319 10.59 -14.38 6.24
C SER A 319 10.50 -15.79 6.86
N GLY A 320 9.91 -16.75 6.14
CA GLY A 320 9.53 -18.06 6.67
C GLY A 320 10.62 -19.13 6.66
N GLY A 321 11.90 -18.78 6.65
CA GLY A 321 12.99 -19.77 6.74
C GLY A 321 13.18 -20.65 5.51
N GLN A 322 12.71 -20.20 4.34
CA GLN A 322 12.79 -20.93 3.06
C GLN A 322 14.04 -20.52 2.26
N PRO A 323 14.39 -21.25 1.18
CA PRO A 323 15.44 -20.82 0.26
C PRO A 323 15.28 -19.38 -0.21
N ALA A 324 16.39 -18.71 -0.55
CA ALA A 324 16.35 -17.31 -0.96
C ALA A 324 15.37 -17.08 -2.12
N PRO A 325 14.60 -15.97 -2.14
CA PRO A 325 13.66 -15.70 -3.22
C PRO A 325 14.42 -15.56 -4.54
N SER A 326 13.85 -16.09 -5.63
CA SER A 326 14.39 -15.80 -6.96
C SER A 326 14.32 -14.30 -7.24
N LYS A 327 15.25 -13.78 -8.05
CA LYS A 327 15.23 -12.39 -8.57
C LYS A 327 13.83 -11.92 -8.97
N ASN A 328 13.12 -12.73 -9.77
CA ASN A 328 11.79 -12.37 -10.26
C ASN A 328 10.77 -12.20 -9.14
N VAL A 329 10.80 -13.05 -8.10
CA VAL A 329 9.89 -12.91 -6.96
C VAL A 329 10.27 -11.68 -6.14
N LEU A 330 11.55 -11.50 -5.84
CA LEU A 330 12.04 -10.37 -5.04
C LEU A 330 11.66 -9.02 -5.68
N VAL A 331 11.95 -8.85 -6.98
CA VAL A 331 11.59 -7.64 -7.73
C VAL A 331 10.08 -7.44 -7.80
N ARG A 332 9.29 -8.48 -8.11
CA ARG A 332 7.82 -8.35 -8.16
C ARG A 332 7.20 -8.04 -6.81
N TRP A 333 7.81 -8.49 -5.73
CA TRP A 333 7.34 -8.19 -4.38
C TRP A 333 7.61 -6.73 -4.03
N ALA A 334 8.79 -6.20 -4.35
CA ALA A 334 9.09 -4.77 -4.21
C ALA A 334 8.14 -3.90 -5.05
N GLN A 335 7.87 -4.28 -6.30
CA GLN A 335 6.93 -3.59 -7.19
C GLN A 335 5.47 -3.64 -6.70
N SER A 336 5.09 -4.72 -6.04
CA SER A 336 3.79 -4.85 -5.41
C SER A 336 3.69 -3.91 -4.20
N ALA A 337 4.70 -3.94 -3.33
CA ALA A 337 4.78 -3.10 -2.14
C ALA A 337 4.87 -1.60 -2.45
N SER A 338 5.48 -1.20 -3.58
CA SER A 338 5.53 0.22 -3.95
C SER A 338 4.17 0.84 -4.23
N LEU A 339 3.14 0.02 -4.45
CA LEU A 339 1.75 0.42 -4.62
C LEU A 339 0.87 0.09 -3.39
N MET A 340 1.48 -0.21 -2.23
CA MET A 340 0.82 -0.40 -0.93
C MET A 340 1.02 0.84 -0.03
N PRO A 341 0.40 0.91 1.17
CA PRO A 341 0.59 2.04 2.07
C PRO A 341 2.02 2.19 2.57
N LEU A 342 2.68 1.11 3.04
CA LEU A 342 4.09 1.12 3.45
C LEU A 342 4.89 0.01 2.77
N MET A 343 6.22 0.16 2.77
CA MET A 343 7.18 -0.84 2.30
C MET A 343 8.01 -1.37 3.48
N TYR A 344 7.86 -2.66 3.79
CA TYR A 344 8.69 -3.34 4.77
C TYR A 344 9.56 -4.41 4.10
N SER A 345 10.87 -4.19 4.10
CA SER A 345 11.89 -5.01 3.44
C SER A 345 12.78 -5.75 4.44
N SER A 346 13.34 -6.88 3.99
CA SER A 346 14.38 -7.57 4.76
C SER A 346 15.43 -8.24 3.87
N THR A 347 15.03 -9.05 2.88
CA THR A 347 16.02 -9.61 1.93
C THR A 347 16.61 -8.49 1.07
N SER A 348 17.95 -8.34 1.09
CA SER A 348 18.63 -7.36 0.22
C SER A 348 18.47 -7.75 -1.25
N PRO A 349 18.26 -6.77 -2.17
CA PRO A 349 18.36 -7.02 -3.60
C PRO A 349 19.79 -7.05 -4.13
N VAL A 350 20.80 -6.87 -3.26
CA VAL A 350 22.23 -7.01 -3.60
C VAL A 350 22.67 -8.45 -3.39
N ASP A 351 22.54 -8.95 -2.17
CA ASP A 351 22.80 -10.34 -1.84
C ASP A 351 22.07 -10.83 -0.59
N THR A 352 22.02 -12.14 -0.40
CA THR A 352 21.49 -12.71 0.83
C THR A 352 22.11 -14.06 1.13
N TYR A 353 21.71 -14.69 2.23
CA TYR A 353 22.10 -16.05 2.55
C TYR A 353 20.90 -16.99 2.43
N ASP A 354 21.08 -18.07 1.67
CA ASP A 354 20.12 -19.15 1.66
C ASP A 354 20.18 -19.88 3.01
N THR A 355 19.14 -19.74 3.82
CA THR A 355 19.11 -20.31 5.18
C THR A 355 19.14 -21.84 5.21
N THR A 356 18.74 -22.50 4.13
CA THR A 356 18.69 -23.96 4.03
C THR A 356 20.04 -24.58 3.67
N THR A 357 20.88 -23.85 2.95
CA THR A 357 22.21 -24.30 2.51
C THR A 357 23.37 -23.57 3.18
N GLY A 358 23.13 -22.40 3.76
CA GLY A 358 24.13 -21.48 4.28
C GLY A 358 24.95 -20.76 3.19
N GLN A 359 24.61 -20.93 1.91
CA GLN A 359 25.35 -20.34 0.80
C GLN A 359 24.90 -18.91 0.54
N LYS A 360 25.85 -18.06 0.15
CA LYS A 360 25.57 -16.71 -0.34
C LYS A 360 24.85 -16.78 -1.69
N VAL A 361 23.87 -15.92 -1.87
CA VAL A 361 23.12 -15.73 -3.11
C VAL A 361 23.29 -14.28 -3.54
N ASP A 362 24.07 -14.05 -4.58
CA ASP A 362 24.25 -12.71 -5.16
C ASP A 362 23.18 -12.47 -6.24
N TYR A 363 22.59 -11.27 -6.22
CA TYR A 363 21.66 -10.80 -7.24
C TYR A 363 22.40 -9.91 -8.25
N ASP A 364 21.91 -9.88 -9.49
CA ASP A 364 22.53 -9.05 -10.53
C ASP A 364 22.13 -7.57 -10.41
N GLN A 365 22.87 -6.70 -11.09
CA GLN A 365 22.63 -5.25 -11.08
C GLN A 365 21.20 -4.88 -11.53
N GLU A 366 20.61 -5.62 -12.46
CA GLU A 366 19.21 -5.39 -12.88
C GLU A 366 18.24 -5.60 -11.72
N THR A 367 18.52 -6.55 -10.80
CA THR A 367 17.71 -6.74 -9.58
C THR A 367 17.75 -5.49 -8.70
N VAL A 368 18.96 -4.99 -8.43
CA VAL A 368 19.18 -3.77 -7.64
C VAL A 368 18.48 -2.58 -8.28
N ASP A 369 18.63 -2.38 -9.59
CA ASP A 369 18.05 -1.25 -10.31
C ASP A 369 16.52 -1.27 -10.32
N LEU A 370 15.92 -2.45 -10.51
CA LEU A 370 14.47 -2.61 -10.49
C LEU A 370 13.88 -2.48 -9.09
N TYR A 371 14.61 -2.90 -8.05
CA TYR A 371 14.21 -2.69 -6.66
C TYR A 371 14.27 -1.20 -6.31
N ARG A 372 15.36 -0.52 -6.68
CA ARG A 372 15.52 0.93 -6.51
C ARG A 372 14.40 1.70 -7.21
N GLN A 373 14.03 1.29 -8.43
CA GLN A 373 12.90 1.87 -9.15
C GLN A 373 11.56 1.70 -8.40
N ALA A 374 11.36 0.56 -7.73
CA ALA A 374 10.17 0.35 -6.90
C ALA A 374 10.14 1.29 -5.69
N ILE A 375 11.27 1.45 -4.98
CA ILE A 375 11.41 2.42 -3.87
C ILE A 375 11.11 3.84 -4.36
N GLU A 376 11.72 4.26 -5.47
CA GLU A 376 11.49 5.60 -6.04
C GLU A 376 10.04 5.81 -6.50
N THR A 377 9.37 4.77 -7.00
CA THR A 377 7.94 4.83 -7.32
C THR A 377 7.11 5.09 -6.05
N HIS A 378 7.41 4.39 -4.96
CA HIS A 378 6.72 4.56 -3.69
C HIS A 378 6.94 5.96 -3.10
N LYS A 379 8.18 6.43 -3.09
CA LYS A 379 8.59 7.77 -2.65
C LYS A 379 7.88 8.88 -3.43
N LYS A 380 7.77 8.76 -4.76
CA LYS A 380 6.99 9.69 -5.60
C LYS A 380 5.51 9.67 -5.26
N LEU A 381 4.97 8.52 -4.84
CA LEU A 381 3.57 8.32 -4.48
C LEU A 381 3.25 8.76 -3.04
N ALA A 382 4.25 8.87 -2.16
CA ALA A 382 4.11 9.26 -0.76
C ALA A 382 3.26 10.52 -0.52
N PRO A 383 3.37 11.62 -1.29
CA PRO A 383 2.48 12.76 -1.14
C PRO A 383 0.99 12.43 -1.32
N TYR A 384 0.67 11.45 -2.17
CA TYR A 384 -0.70 10.99 -2.40
C TYR A 384 -1.14 9.99 -1.33
N ILE A 385 -0.26 9.07 -0.92
CA ILE A 385 -0.50 8.15 0.20
C ILE A 385 -0.76 8.94 1.48
N TRP A 386 0.00 9.99 1.74
CA TRP A 386 -0.19 10.85 2.91
C TRP A 386 -1.55 11.57 2.90
N ASP A 387 -2.05 12.00 1.74
CA ASP A 387 -3.43 12.51 1.65
C ASP A 387 -4.45 11.42 2.06
N GLN A 388 -4.16 10.16 1.76
CA GLN A 388 -5.00 9.03 2.18
C GLN A 388 -4.90 8.78 3.68
N VAL A 389 -3.71 8.85 4.28
CA VAL A 389 -3.54 8.81 5.75
C VAL A 389 -4.43 9.88 6.40
N GLN A 390 -4.35 11.13 5.93
CA GLN A 390 -5.18 12.22 6.45
C GLN A 390 -6.69 12.02 6.19
N SER A 391 -7.05 11.31 5.12
CA SER A 391 -8.45 10.94 4.84
C SER A 391 -8.92 9.84 5.80
N THR A 392 -8.11 8.80 6.00
CA THR A 392 -8.37 7.67 6.91
C THR A 392 -8.59 8.17 8.34
N LEU A 393 -7.77 9.08 8.85
CA LEU A 393 -8.00 9.66 10.19
C LEU A 393 -9.36 10.38 10.32
N LYS A 394 -9.89 10.88 9.20
CA LYS A 394 -11.19 11.57 9.16
C LYS A 394 -12.36 10.62 8.95
N THR A 395 -12.24 9.64 8.06
CA THR A 395 -13.37 8.80 7.63
C THR A 395 -13.33 7.38 8.17
N GLY A 396 -12.16 6.88 8.56
CA GLY A 396 -11.92 5.48 8.88
C GLY A 396 -11.74 4.58 7.64
N ASP A 397 -11.93 5.09 6.42
CA ASP A 397 -11.77 4.29 5.21
C ASP A 397 -10.30 3.85 5.03
N PRO A 398 -10.04 2.63 4.52
CA PRO A 398 -8.69 2.14 4.37
C PRO A 398 -7.97 2.78 3.17
N ILE A 399 -6.64 2.83 3.28
CA ILE A 399 -5.76 3.36 2.22
C ILE A 399 -5.71 2.36 1.06
N MET A 400 -5.41 1.09 1.34
CA MET A 400 -5.49 -0.02 0.39
C MET A 400 -6.87 -0.66 0.51
N ARG A 401 -7.61 -0.81 -0.60
CA ARG A 401 -9.00 -1.31 -0.56
C ARG A 401 -9.29 -2.24 -1.74
N PRO A 402 -10.12 -3.28 -1.54
CA PRO A 402 -10.54 -4.13 -2.65
C PRO A 402 -11.45 -3.36 -3.61
N LEU A 403 -11.44 -3.72 -4.89
CA LEU A 403 -12.18 -2.97 -5.93
C LEU A 403 -13.68 -2.84 -5.62
N PHE A 404 -14.28 -3.86 -5.01
CA PHE A 404 -15.72 -3.86 -4.72
C PHE A 404 -16.14 -2.81 -3.69
N PHE A 405 -15.22 -2.20 -2.94
CA PHE A 405 -15.53 -1.07 -2.06
C PHE A 405 -15.95 0.17 -2.85
N ASP A 406 -15.23 0.51 -3.93
CA ASP A 406 -15.54 1.67 -4.77
C ASP A 406 -16.50 1.32 -5.91
N PHE A 407 -16.58 0.03 -6.29
CA PHE A 407 -17.39 -0.46 -7.42
C PHE A 407 -18.38 -1.56 -7.01
N PRO A 408 -19.29 -1.33 -6.04
CA PRO A 408 -20.15 -2.38 -5.47
C PRO A 408 -21.15 -3.01 -6.46
N LYS A 409 -21.41 -2.35 -7.60
CA LYS A 409 -22.29 -2.85 -8.67
C LYS A 409 -21.56 -3.72 -9.69
N ASP A 410 -20.22 -3.70 -9.69
CA ASP A 410 -19.41 -4.49 -10.59
C ASP A 410 -19.15 -5.88 -9.99
N LYS A 411 -19.74 -6.91 -10.60
CA LYS A 411 -19.67 -8.28 -10.08
C LYS A 411 -18.27 -8.88 -10.18
N GLU A 412 -17.48 -8.47 -11.17
CA GLU A 412 -16.13 -9.01 -11.39
C GLU A 412 -15.19 -8.58 -10.25
N SER A 413 -15.33 -7.34 -9.78
CA SER A 413 -14.56 -6.76 -8.68
C SER A 413 -14.59 -7.56 -7.36
N TYR A 414 -15.63 -8.38 -7.12
CA TYR A 414 -15.72 -9.18 -5.88
C TYR A 414 -14.80 -10.40 -5.86
N THR A 415 -14.24 -10.79 -7.00
CA THR A 415 -13.34 -11.97 -7.12
C THR A 415 -11.89 -11.59 -7.42
N VAL A 416 -11.62 -10.30 -7.59
CA VAL A 416 -10.27 -9.79 -7.87
C VAL A 416 -9.48 -9.72 -6.57
N THR A 417 -8.35 -10.42 -6.51
CA THR A 417 -7.47 -10.50 -5.33
C THR A 417 -6.03 -10.07 -5.62
N ASP A 418 -5.72 -9.73 -6.87
CA ASP A 418 -4.39 -9.33 -7.34
C ASP A 418 -4.38 -7.92 -7.96
N GLU A 419 -5.42 -7.13 -7.66
CA GLU A 419 -5.59 -5.71 -7.98
C GLU A 419 -6.29 -5.03 -6.82
N TRP A 420 -6.00 -3.75 -6.61
CA TRP A 420 -6.61 -2.98 -5.53
C TRP A 420 -6.65 -1.50 -5.87
N MET A 421 -7.54 -0.80 -5.17
CA MET A 421 -7.51 0.65 -5.14
C MET A 421 -6.56 1.10 -4.03
N LEU A 422 -5.67 2.04 -4.33
CA LEU A 422 -4.87 2.79 -3.37
C LEU A 422 -5.47 4.20 -3.30
N GLY A 423 -6.20 4.47 -2.22
CA GLY A 423 -7.14 5.59 -2.16
C GLY A 423 -8.17 5.53 -3.30
N PRO A 424 -8.86 6.63 -3.60
CA PRO A 424 -9.90 6.65 -4.64
C PRO A 424 -9.35 6.74 -6.08
N ALA A 425 -8.08 7.12 -6.27
CA ALA A 425 -7.56 7.50 -7.59
C ALA A 425 -6.68 6.46 -8.27
N VAL A 426 -5.95 5.60 -7.54
CA VAL A 426 -4.98 4.68 -8.14
C VAL A 426 -5.52 3.26 -8.10
N LEU A 427 -5.65 2.61 -9.24
CA LEU A 427 -5.83 1.16 -9.35
C LEU A 427 -4.46 0.53 -9.57
N ALA A 428 -3.98 -0.21 -8.59
CA ALA A 428 -2.75 -0.97 -8.64
C ALA A 428 -3.03 -2.37 -9.21
N ALA A 429 -2.26 -2.79 -10.22
CA ALA A 429 -2.35 -4.12 -10.82
C ALA A 429 -0.97 -4.77 -11.02
N PRO A 430 -0.10 -4.83 -9.98
CA PRO A 430 1.26 -5.36 -10.10
C PRO A 430 1.27 -6.86 -10.44
N LYS A 431 2.22 -7.34 -11.24
CA LYS A 431 2.27 -8.76 -11.65
C LYS A 431 2.71 -9.66 -10.48
N LEU A 432 1.80 -10.48 -9.95
CA LEU A 432 2.03 -11.39 -8.80
C LEU A 432 2.31 -12.86 -9.20
N SER A 433 2.74 -13.09 -10.43
CA SER A 433 3.04 -14.42 -10.96
C SER A 433 4.16 -14.35 -12.01
N ALA A 434 4.62 -15.52 -12.48
CA ALA A 434 5.60 -15.58 -13.55
C ALA A 434 5.03 -15.06 -14.90
N GLY A 435 5.95 -14.73 -15.81
CA GLY A 435 5.65 -14.27 -17.17
C GLY A 435 5.60 -12.74 -17.31
N ALA A 436 5.50 -12.30 -18.57
CA ALA A 436 5.60 -10.89 -18.95
C ALA A 436 4.25 -10.23 -19.29
N THR A 437 3.13 -10.91 -19.03
CA THR A 437 1.79 -10.36 -19.26
C THR A 437 0.83 -10.72 -18.12
N ARG A 438 -0.22 -9.93 -17.93
CA ARG A 438 -1.35 -10.26 -17.05
C ARG A 438 -2.68 -9.84 -17.66
N THR A 439 -3.76 -10.32 -17.06
CA THR A 439 -5.09 -9.74 -17.26
C THR A 439 -5.24 -8.58 -16.26
N VAL A 440 -5.83 -7.47 -16.69
CA VAL A 440 -6.21 -6.36 -15.81
C VAL A 440 -7.70 -6.11 -15.90
N HIS A 441 -8.37 -5.99 -14.77
CA HIS A 441 -9.77 -5.57 -14.73
C HIS A 441 -9.87 -4.07 -14.42
N LEU A 442 -10.45 -3.30 -15.34
CA LEU A 442 -10.76 -1.88 -15.11
C LEU A 442 -12.26 -1.74 -14.89
N PRO A 443 -12.73 -1.42 -13.66
CA PRO A 443 -14.15 -1.13 -13.40
C PRO A 443 -14.64 0.12 -14.13
N SER A 444 -15.93 0.45 -13.96
CA SER A 444 -16.51 1.67 -14.56
C SER A 444 -15.72 2.93 -14.16
N GLY A 445 -15.25 3.68 -15.16
CA GLY A 445 -14.42 4.86 -14.93
C GLY A 445 -13.67 5.31 -16.18
N THR A 446 -12.92 6.41 -16.05
CA THR A 446 -12.00 6.90 -17.08
C THR A 446 -10.58 6.76 -16.52
N TRP A 447 -9.85 5.79 -17.02
CA TRP A 447 -8.57 5.35 -16.46
C TRP A 447 -7.41 5.81 -17.34
N TYR A 448 -6.42 6.46 -16.76
CA TYR A 448 -5.14 6.76 -17.40
C TYR A 448 -4.14 5.64 -17.09
N ASP A 449 -3.67 4.96 -18.12
CA ASP A 449 -2.58 3.99 -18.01
C ASP A 449 -1.24 4.72 -17.85
N VAL A 450 -0.62 4.56 -16.68
CA VAL A 450 0.63 5.28 -16.37
C VAL A 450 1.85 4.75 -17.13
N ASN A 451 1.76 3.53 -17.66
CA ASN A 451 2.83 2.87 -18.42
C ASN A 451 2.71 3.09 -19.92
N GLN A 452 1.50 3.21 -20.45
CA GLN A 452 1.26 3.40 -21.89
C GLN A 452 0.90 4.85 -22.25
N GLY A 453 0.54 5.68 -21.28
CA GLY A 453 0.12 7.06 -21.49
C GLY A 453 -1.24 7.22 -22.16
N THR A 454 -2.05 6.16 -22.17
CA THR A 454 -3.35 6.13 -22.86
C THR A 454 -4.52 6.23 -21.89
N VAL A 455 -5.65 6.74 -22.39
CA VAL A 455 -6.91 6.77 -21.64
C VAL A 455 -7.79 5.60 -22.06
N ILE A 456 -8.32 4.89 -21.06
CA ILE A 456 -9.15 3.70 -21.22
C ILE A 456 -10.46 3.91 -20.47
N HIS A 457 -11.59 3.74 -21.17
CA HIS A 457 -12.91 3.78 -20.55
C HIS A 457 -13.30 2.38 -20.10
N GLY A 458 -13.59 2.24 -18.80
CA GLY A 458 -14.13 1.02 -18.21
C GLY A 458 -15.68 1.02 -18.20
N PRO A 459 -16.32 -0.13 -17.93
CA PRO A 459 -15.69 -1.37 -17.52
C PRO A 459 -15.02 -2.10 -18.69
N LYS A 460 -13.80 -2.60 -18.49
CA LYS A 460 -13.03 -3.31 -19.51
C LYS A 460 -11.99 -4.23 -18.90
N THR A 461 -11.96 -5.48 -19.38
CA THR A 461 -10.87 -6.42 -19.09
C THR A 461 -9.79 -6.33 -20.16
N LEU A 462 -8.58 -5.95 -19.77
CA LEU A 462 -7.40 -5.91 -20.63
C LEU A 462 -6.68 -7.27 -20.58
N LYS A 463 -6.90 -8.12 -21.59
CA LYS A 463 -6.22 -9.42 -21.69
C LYS A 463 -4.82 -9.23 -22.28
N GLY A 464 -3.84 -9.94 -21.71
CA GLY A 464 -2.46 -9.92 -22.23
C GLY A 464 -1.76 -8.58 -22.06
N TYR A 465 -2.16 -7.78 -21.07
CA TYR A 465 -1.50 -6.52 -20.74
C TYR A 465 -0.01 -6.75 -20.49
N ALA A 466 0.84 -6.01 -21.20
CA ALA A 466 2.29 -6.14 -21.09
C ALA A 466 2.77 -5.70 -19.71
N ALA A 467 3.35 -6.63 -18.97
CA ALA A 467 3.98 -6.42 -17.69
C ALA A 467 5.31 -7.19 -17.67
N PRO A 468 6.31 -6.83 -18.49
CA PRO A 468 7.68 -7.36 -18.33
C PRO A 468 8.25 -6.96 -16.96
N LEU A 469 9.41 -7.51 -16.59
CA LEU A 469 9.94 -7.37 -15.22
C LEU A 469 10.09 -5.90 -14.80
N GLY A 470 10.50 -4.99 -15.69
CA GLY A 470 10.61 -3.55 -15.41
C GLY A 470 9.33 -2.72 -15.53
N VAL A 471 8.15 -3.35 -15.61
CA VAL A 471 6.86 -2.64 -15.71
C VAL A 471 5.95 -3.07 -14.56
N THR A 472 5.48 -2.08 -13.79
CA THR A 472 4.48 -2.23 -12.73
C THR A 472 3.15 -1.63 -13.21
N PRO A 473 2.15 -2.45 -13.60
CA PRO A 473 0.87 -1.93 -14.06
C PRO A 473 0.13 -1.14 -12.96
N ALA A 474 -0.24 0.09 -13.27
CA ALA A 474 -1.09 0.94 -12.46
C ALA A 474 -1.90 1.90 -13.34
N PHE A 475 -3.06 2.30 -12.87
CA PHE A 475 -4.00 3.14 -13.61
C PHE A 475 -4.54 4.23 -12.70
N VAL A 476 -4.71 5.44 -13.22
CA VAL A 476 -5.28 6.55 -12.45
C VAL A 476 -6.68 6.87 -12.95
N ASN A 477 -7.69 6.83 -12.07
CA ASN A 477 -9.03 7.31 -12.39
C ASN A 477 -9.02 8.83 -12.49
N LEU A 478 -9.19 9.35 -13.71
CA LEU A 478 -9.12 10.78 -14.01
C LEU A 478 -10.21 11.62 -13.34
N LYS A 479 -11.30 11.00 -12.90
CA LYS A 479 -12.41 11.68 -12.21
C LYS A 479 -12.30 11.61 -10.69
N ALA A 480 -11.31 10.90 -10.15
CA ALA A 480 -11.16 10.73 -8.71
C ALA A 480 -10.41 11.89 -8.05
N LYS A 481 -10.73 12.13 -6.78
CA LYS A 481 -9.98 13.08 -5.94
C LYS A 481 -8.52 12.63 -5.82
N GLY A 482 -7.58 13.54 -6.07
CA GLY A 482 -6.15 13.24 -6.01
C GLY A 482 -5.55 12.70 -7.31
N ALA A 483 -6.34 12.51 -8.37
CA ALA A 483 -5.87 12.01 -9.67
C ALA A 483 -4.65 12.77 -10.23
N ALA A 484 -4.67 14.11 -10.18
CA ALA A 484 -3.54 14.91 -10.65
C ALA A 484 -2.25 14.66 -9.85
N LYS A 485 -2.36 14.41 -8.54
CA LYS A 485 -1.21 14.10 -7.68
C LYS A 485 -0.70 12.69 -7.98
N ALA A 486 -1.59 11.72 -8.14
CA ALA A 486 -1.27 10.34 -8.52
C ALA A 486 -0.60 10.26 -9.92
N ILE A 487 -1.10 11.01 -10.91
CA ILE A 487 -0.48 11.07 -12.24
C ILE A 487 0.91 11.68 -12.17
N LYS A 488 1.08 12.79 -11.43
CA LYS A 488 2.40 13.39 -11.23
C LYS A 488 3.40 12.40 -10.61
N ALA A 489 2.92 11.52 -9.72
CA ALA A 489 3.75 10.51 -9.07
C ALA A 489 4.11 9.34 -9.98
N LEU A 490 3.14 8.80 -10.72
CA LEU A 490 3.25 7.51 -11.42
C LEU A 490 3.53 7.63 -12.92
N LYS A 491 3.29 8.79 -13.53
CA LYS A 491 3.58 9.00 -14.95
C LYS A 491 5.08 8.80 -15.18
N ARG A 492 5.43 7.96 -16.13
CA ARG A 492 6.82 7.77 -16.54
C ARG A 492 7.27 8.90 -17.45
N ASP A 493 8.53 9.30 -17.29
CA ASP A 493 9.14 10.38 -18.08
C ASP A 493 9.40 9.97 -19.54
N ASP A 494 9.55 8.67 -19.80
CA ASP A 494 9.79 8.08 -21.12
C ASP A 494 8.51 7.81 -21.92
N VAL A 495 7.34 8.07 -21.33
CA VAL A 495 6.04 7.94 -22.00
C VAL A 495 5.62 9.32 -22.51
N PRO A 496 5.41 9.49 -23.84
CA PRO A 496 4.98 10.75 -24.42
C PRO A 496 3.73 11.29 -23.71
N ALA A 497 3.69 12.61 -23.47
CA ALA A 497 2.51 13.27 -22.91
C ALA A 497 1.36 13.21 -23.93
N ALA A 498 0.53 12.17 -23.89
CA ALA A 498 -0.50 11.98 -24.91
C ALA A 498 -1.86 11.63 -24.30
N SER A 499 -2.51 12.60 -23.67
CA SER A 499 -3.98 12.61 -23.62
C SER A 499 -4.48 14.01 -23.25
N VAL A 500 -5.07 14.68 -24.24
CA VAL A 500 -5.91 15.85 -24.02
C VAL A 500 -7.34 15.33 -23.94
N LEU A 501 -7.95 15.44 -22.76
CA LEU A 501 -9.40 15.25 -22.60
C LEU A 501 -10.07 16.55 -23.06
N ILE A 502 -11.00 16.46 -24.02
CA ILE A 502 -11.81 17.58 -24.53
C ILE A 502 -13.28 17.28 -24.23
N SER A 503 -13.90 18.06 -23.35
CA SER A 503 -15.35 18.01 -23.08
C SER A 503 -16.01 19.28 -23.61
N PRO A 504 -16.85 19.23 -24.65
CA PRO A 504 -17.63 20.38 -25.07
C PRO A 504 -18.87 20.57 -24.18
N ASN A 505 -19.07 21.79 -23.67
CA ASN A 505 -20.34 22.24 -23.10
C ASN A 505 -21.05 23.15 -24.12
N ALA A 506 -22.00 22.62 -24.89
CA ALA A 506 -23.05 23.43 -25.53
C ALA A 506 -24.20 22.58 -26.10
N ALA A 507 -25.43 23.07 -25.92
CA ALA A 507 -26.62 22.55 -26.59
C ALA A 507 -26.68 23.02 -28.05
N SER A 508 -27.01 22.12 -28.98
CA SER A 508 -27.15 22.45 -30.40
C SER A 508 -28.47 23.18 -30.69
N SER A 509 -28.41 24.39 -31.23
CA SER A 509 -29.53 24.96 -32.00
C SER A 509 -29.01 25.71 -33.22
N GLY A 510 -29.19 25.13 -34.41
CA GLY A 510 -29.11 25.83 -35.69
C GLY A 510 -27.88 25.52 -36.54
N SER A 511 -28.12 25.06 -37.77
CA SER A 511 -27.11 25.02 -38.82
C SER A 511 -26.76 26.43 -39.27
N GLY A 512 -25.48 26.83 -39.17
CA GLY A 512 -24.96 28.02 -39.84
C GLY A 512 -24.61 29.24 -38.97
N THR A 513 -24.74 29.17 -37.65
CA THR A 513 -24.22 30.20 -36.73
C THR A 513 -22.91 29.73 -36.09
N PRO A 514 -21.88 30.59 -35.93
CA PRO A 514 -20.70 30.27 -35.13
C PRO A 514 -21.17 29.84 -33.74
N PHE A 515 -20.81 28.62 -33.33
CA PHE A 515 -21.06 28.14 -31.97
C PHE A 515 -19.76 28.24 -31.18
N GLU A 516 -19.85 28.79 -29.97
CA GLU A 516 -18.72 28.88 -29.06
C GLU A 516 -18.47 27.47 -28.48
N VAL A 517 -17.40 26.81 -28.91
CA VAL A 517 -16.96 25.55 -28.31
C VAL A 517 -16.09 25.90 -27.10
N THR A 518 -16.69 25.97 -25.92
CA THR A 518 -15.91 25.92 -24.68
C THR A 518 -15.27 24.54 -24.58
N THR A 519 -13.99 24.46 -24.95
CA THR A 519 -13.15 23.26 -24.88
C THR A 519 -12.32 23.33 -23.61
N GLU A 520 -12.60 22.49 -22.62
CA GLU A 520 -11.62 22.23 -21.55
C GLU A 520 -10.63 21.19 -22.06
N ALA A 521 -9.39 21.61 -22.33
CA ALA A 521 -8.27 20.75 -22.67
C ALA A 521 -7.40 20.53 -21.41
N THR A 522 -7.52 19.36 -20.78
CA THR A 522 -6.70 19.08 -19.58
C THR A 522 -5.43 18.33 -19.95
N ASN A 523 -4.28 19.01 -19.86
CA ASN A 523 -2.98 18.35 -19.76
C ASN A 523 -2.72 17.98 -18.29
N TRP A 524 -2.90 16.70 -17.97
CA TRP A 524 -2.76 16.17 -16.62
C TRP A 524 -1.32 16.15 -16.10
N SER A 525 -0.32 16.40 -16.96
CA SER A 525 1.10 16.42 -16.58
C SER A 525 1.64 17.79 -16.16
N THR A 526 0.99 18.90 -16.54
CA THR A 526 1.50 20.27 -16.28
C THR A 526 0.55 21.18 -15.49
N ARG A 527 -0.64 20.67 -15.10
CA ARG A 527 -1.82 21.45 -14.65
C ARG A 527 -2.31 22.42 -15.73
N ALA A 528 -3.52 22.12 -16.23
CA ALA A 528 -4.43 23.00 -16.94
C ALA A 528 -3.83 23.82 -18.10
N ILE A 529 -4.19 23.47 -19.33
CA ILE A 529 -4.27 24.51 -20.36
C ILE A 529 -5.56 25.28 -20.04
N ARG A 530 -5.45 26.27 -19.16
CA ARG A 530 -6.46 27.32 -19.06
C ARG A 530 -6.31 28.19 -20.29
N ASN A 531 -7.38 28.24 -21.08
CA ASN A 531 -7.61 29.09 -22.23
C ASN A 531 -6.89 28.63 -23.50
N VAL A 532 -7.68 28.30 -24.51
CA VAL A 532 -7.29 28.57 -25.90
C VAL A 532 -7.01 30.07 -25.93
N ARG A 533 -5.73 30.48 -25.98
CA ARG A 533 -5.38 31.87 -26.27
C ARG A 533 -5.15 31.96 -27.76
N ALA A 534 -5.94 32.81 -28.41
CA ALA A 534 -5.66 33.35 -29.73
C ALA A 534 -4.22 33.89 -29.80
N SER A 535 -3.70 33.96 -31.02
CA SER A 535 -2.38 34.54 -31.31
C SER A 535 -2.30 36.04 -30.96
N ASP A 536 -3.45 36.71 -30.85
CA ASP A 536 -3.59 38.14 -30.52
C ASP A 536 -4.08 38.41 -29.09
N GLY A 537 -4.41 37.36 -28.32
CA GLY A 537 -4.78 37.45 -26.91
C GLY A 537 -6.23 37.85 -26.61
N ASP A 538 -7.14 37.86 -27.60
CA ASP A 538 -8.55 38.25 -27.41
C ASP A 538 -9.44 37.18 -26.74
N GLY A 539 -8.97 35.93 -26.71
CA GLY A 539 -9.67 34.79 -26.10
C GLY A 539 -10.69 34.10 -27.02
N ALA A 540 -10.76 34.47 -28.30
CA ALA A 540 -11.58 33.83 -29.33
C ALA A 540 -10.75 32.85 -30.20
N LEU A 541 -11.42 32.07 -31.06
CA LEU A 541 -10.75 31.28 -32.10
C LEU A 541 -10.55 32.16 -33.33
N ASP A 542 -9.29 32.51 -33.64
CA ASP A 542 -8.94 33.40 -34.76
C ASP A 542 -9.46 32.91 -36.11
N THR A 543 -9.56 31.58 -36.30
CA THR A 543 -10.05 30.98 -37.54
C THR A 543 -10.64 29.58 -37.33
N TRP A 544 -11.64 29.23 -38.16
CA TRP A 544 -12.32 27.93 -38.15
C TRP A 544 -12.20 27.26 -39.53
N ALA A 545 -11.54 26.10 -39.58
CA ALA A 545 -11.61 25.19 -40.72
C ALA A 545 -12.79 24.23 -40.49
N GLY A 546 -13.94 24.51 -41.12
CA GLY A 546 -15.15 23.71 -40.96
C GLY A 546 -15.01 22.25 -41.40
N GLY A 547 -15.83 21.39 -40.79
CA GLY A 547 -15.81 19.94 -41.04
C GLY A 547 -17.16 19.38 -41.50
N GLY A 548 -17.11 18.58 -42.57
CA GLY A 548 -18.22 17.71 -43.01
C GLY A 548 -18.29 16.42 -42.19
N SER A 549 -19.22 15.54 -42.53
CA SER A 549 -19.37 14.22 -41.90
C SER A 549 -18.07 13.41 -41.93
N SER A 550 -17.62 12.93 -40.76
CA SER A 550 -16.48 12.01 -40.65
C SER A 550 -16.93 10.59 -40.32
N TYR A 551 -16.00 9.64 -40.38
CA TYR A 551 -16.17 8.25 -39.97
C TYR A 551 -15.47 8.02 -38.63
N HIS A 552 -15.87 6.99 -37.90
CA HIS A 552 -15.24 6.62 -36.63
C HIS A 552 -14.78 5.15 -36.68
N PRO A 553 -13.54 4.82 -36.26
CA PRO A 553 -12.47 5.75 -35.85
C PRO A 553 -11.93 6.58 -37.02
N ALA A 554 -11.34 7.74 -36.75
CA ALA A 554 -10.68 8.59 -37.75
C ALA A 554 -9.33 9.10 -37.23
N TYR A 555 -8.36 9.19 -38.13
CA TYR A 555 -7.11 9.90 -37.95
C TYR A 555 -7.31 11.34 -38.41
N LEU A 556 -6.81 12.30 -37.65
CA LEU A 556 -6.87 13.72 -37.99
C LEU A 556 -5.45 14.26 -38.18
N LYS A 557 -5.26 15.16 -39.15
CA LYS A 557 -3.98 15.82 -39.40
C LYS A 557 -4.21 17.28 -39.72
N LEU A 558 -3.43 18.15 -39.10
CA LEU A 558 -3.35 19.56 -39.43
C LEU A 558 -1.99 19.82 -40.05
N THR A 559 -1.95 20.43 -41.24
CA THR A 559 -0.71 20.89 -41.87
C THR A 559 -0.74 22.41 -41.97
N ARG A 560 0.43 23.02 -41.91
CA ARG A 560 0.61 24.46 -42.09
C ARG A 560 1.58 24.72 -43.23
N ASP A 561 1.20 25.60 -44.14
CA ASP A 561 2.06 26.17 -45.18
C ASP A 561 1.92 27.70 -45.15
N GLY A 562 2.92 28.39 -44.60
CA GLY A 562 2.84 29.82 -44.30
C GLY A 562 1.67 30.16 -43.37
N THR A 563 0.71 30.94 -43.87
CA THR A 563 -0.53 31.33 -43.18
C THR A 563 -1.68 30.35 -43.40
N ALA A 564 -1.53 29.37 -44.31
CA ALA A 564 -2.59 28.44 -44.66
C ALA A 564 -2.53 27.19 -43.76
N TYR A 565 -3.62 26.94 -43.03
CA TYR A 565 -3.81 25.76 -42.21
C TYR A 565 -4.81 24.83 -42.87
N THR A 566 -4.42 23.59 -43.13
CA THR A 566 -5.28 22.60 -43.80
C THR A 566 -5.50 21.40 -42.90
N ALA A 567 -6.77 21.11 -42.62
CA ALA A 567 -7.20 19.94 -41.86
C ALA A 567 -7.51 18.76 -42.79
N TYR A 568 -7.12 17.56 -42.38
CA TYR A 568 -7.36 16.31 -43.07
C TYR A 568 -7.93 15.26 -42.12
N ALA A 569 -8.69 14.32 -42.67
CA ALA A 569 -9.15 13.11 -42.00
C ALA A 569 -8.78 11.86 -42.82
N GLY A 570 -8.34 10.79 -42.15
CA GLY A 570 -7.93 9.52 -42.75
C GLY A 570 -8.48 8.30 -41.99
N LYS A 571 -8.71 7.18 -42.69
CA LYS A 571 -9.19 5.92 -42.08
C LYS A 571 -8.09 5.10 -41.43
N ASP A 572 -6.87 5.30 -41.92
CA ASP A 572 -5.69 4.45 -41.69
C ASP A 572 -4.45 5.26 -41.25
N GLY A 573 -4.52 6.60 -41.27
CA GLY A 573 -3.39 7.47 -40.99
C GLY A 573 -2.41 7.64 -42.16
N GLU A 574 -2.68 6.99 -43.29
CA GLU A 574 -1.84 7.03 -44.50
C GLU A 574 -2.55 7.78 -45.64
N THR A 575 -3.84 7.49 -45.82
CA THR A 575 -4.69 8.07 -46.85
C THR A 575 -5.48 9.24 -46.28
N TRP A 576 -5.21 10.45 -46.78
CA TRP A 576 -5.75 11.70 -46.23
C TRP A 576 -6.78 12.35 -47.15
N SER A 577 -7.98 12.58 -46.64
CA SER A 577 -9.01 13.40 -47.29
C SER A 577 -9.00 14.80 -46.67
N ARG A 578 -8.91 15.84 -47.50
CA ARG A 578 -8.96 17.22 -47.03
C ARG A 578 -10.36 17.53 -46.47
N VAL A 579 -10.41 18.02 -45.24
CA VAL A 579 -11.64 18.43 -44.56
C VAL A 579 -11.93 19.90 -44.83
N GLY A 580 -10.91 20.76 -44.69
CA GLY A 580 -11.03 22.20 -44.89
C GLY A 580 -9.68 22.89 -44.83
N THR A 581 -9.65 24.14 -45.29
CA THR A 581 -8.48 25.02 -45.21
C THR A 581 -8.94 26.36 -44.65
N ALA A 582 -8.14 26.95 -43.76
CA ALA A 582 -8.32 28.29 -43.26
C ALA A 582 -7.01 29.06 -43.41
N ASP A 583 -7.10 30.30 -43.88
CA ASP A 583 -5.98 31.23 -43.88
C ASP A 583 -5.99 32.03 -42.58
N VAL A 584 -4.85 32.04 -41.90
CA VAL A 584 -4.62 32.73 -40.63
C VAL A 584 -3.53 33.78 -40.85
N PRO A 585 -3.88 35.00 -41.35
CA PRO A 585 -2.89 36.00 -41.73
C PRO A 585 -2.02 36.47 -40.56
N SER A 586 -2.54 36.44 -39.33
CA SER A 586 -1.79 36.75 -38.10
C SER A 586 -0.67 35.74 -37.82
N ALA A 587 -0.75 34.54 -38.38
CA ALA A 587 0.25 33.49 -38.24
C ALA A 587 1.29 33.53 -39.38
N ALA A 588 1.75 34.71 -39.80
CA ALA A 588 2.79 34.83 -40.84
C ALA A 588 4.22 34.52 -40.31
N GLY A 589 4.41 34.41 -38.99
CA GLY A 589 5.70 34.12 -38.33
C GLY A 589 5.73 32.82 -37.53
N THR A 590 6.79 32.59 -36.74
CA THR A 590 6.85 31.45 -35.81
C THR A 590 5.70 31.55 -34.80
N GLY A 591 4.86 30.51 -34.71
CA GLY A 591 3.68 30.51 -33.85
C GLY A 591 3.18 29.10 -33.57
N ASP A 592 2.54 28.94 -32.42
CA ASP A 592 1.98 27.65 -31.99
C ASP A 592 0.75 27.28 -32.83
N ALA A 593 0.59 25.99 -33.11
CA ALA A 593 -0.53 25.45 -33.85
C ALA A 593 -1.15 24.30 -33.05
N GLY A 594 -2.47 24.33 -32.91
CA GLY A 594 -3.24 23.29 -32.24
C GLY A 594 -4.41 22.83 -33.10
N MET A 595 -4.82 21.58 -32.92
CA MET A 595 -6.03 21.04 -33.53
C MET A 595 -7.00 20.63 -32.43
N VAL A 596 -8.23 21.16 -32.49
CA VAL A 596 -9.35 20.74 -31.66
C VAL A 596 -10.35 20.03 -32.55
N ALA A 597 -10.83 18.86 -32.14
CA ALA A 597 -11.92 18.19 -32.83
C ALA A 597 -13.06 17.91 -31.86
N SER A 598 -14.26 18.29 -32.29
CA SER A 598 -15.52 18.07 -31.58
C SER A 598 -16.41 17.16 -32.42
N ALA A 599 -17.19 16.29 -31.78
CA ALA A 599 -18.20 15.48 -32.45
C ALA A 599 -19.60 16.00 -32.11
N ALA A 600 -20.48 16.05 -33.12
CA ALA A 600 -21.89 16.37 -32.96
C ALA A 600 -22.73 15.23 -33.55
N ASN A 601 -23.73 14.77 -32.80
CA ASN A 601 -24.65 13.70 -33.21
C ASN A 601 -26.02 14.33 -33.43
N VAL A 602 -26.29 14.62 -34.70
CA VAL A 602 -27.55 15.24 -35.14
C VAL A 602 -28.78 14.38 -34.80
N SER A 603 -28.60 13.09 -34.54
CA SER A 603 -29.68 12.18 -34.14
C SER A 603 -30.03 12.26 -32.66
N TYR A 604 -29.19 12.90 -31.82
CA TYR A 604 -29.42 13.06 -30.38
C TYR A 604 -29.08 14.48 -29.91
N PRO A 605 -29.84 15.50 -30.37
CA PRO A 605 -29.62 16.89 -29.96
C PRO A 605 -29.74 17.03 -28.43
N GLY A 606 -28.81 17.79 -27.83
CA GLY A 606 -28.78 18.06 -26.38
C GLY A 606 -28.10 16.98 -25.52
N LYS A 607 -27.53 15.93 -26.10
CA LYS A 607 -26.65 15.01 -25.37
C LYS A 607 -25.20 15.45 -25.47
N ASN A 608 -24.47 15.34 -24.36
CA ASN A 608 -23.01 15.52 -24.36
C ASN A 608 -22.37 14.43 -25.20
N ILE A 609 -21.45 14.82 -26.09
CA ILE A 609 -20.72 13.91 -26.96
C ILE A 609 -19.24 14.08 -26.66
N GLU A 610 -18.59 12.97 -26.38
CA GLU A 610 -17.17 12.91 -26.01
C GLU A 610 -16.36 12.48 -27.24
N ALA A 611 -15.36 13.28 -27.61
CA ALA A 611 -14.37 12.94 -28.63
C ALA A 611 -13.06 12.56 -27.93
N VAL A 612 -12.58 11.33 -28.16
CA VAL A 612 -11.39 10.78 -27.50
C VAL A 612 -10.30 10.56 -28.55
N PHE A 613 -9.10 11.08 -28.28
CA PHE A 613 -7.92 10.90 -29.14
C PHE A 613 -7.01 9.85 -28.52
N SER A 614 -6.64 8.83 -29.31
CA SER A 614 -5.76 7.73 -28.88
C SER A 614 -4.27 8.09 -28.92
N GLY A 615 -3.89 9.21 -29.55
CA GLY A 615 -2.51 9.67 -29.65
C GLY A 615 -2.37 10.98 -30.41
N LEU A 616 -1.26 11.69 -30.20
CA LEU A 616 -0.87 12.91 -30.90
C LEU A 616 0.59 12.78 -31.34
N SER A 617 0.88 13.10 -32.60
CA SER A 617 2.25 13.21 -33.11
C SER A 617 2.42 14.52 -33.87
N VAL A 618 3.61 15.11 -33.77
CA VAL A 618 4.00 16.33 -34.50
C VAL A 618 5.20 15.96 -35.35
N THR A 619 5.10 16.19 -36.65
CA THR A 619 6.18 15.99 -37.62
C THR A 619 6.53 17.34 -38.22
N SER A 620 7.77 17.79 -38.04
CA SER A 620 8.31 19.03 -38.61
C SER A 620 8.83 18.83 -40.02
#